data_AF-A0A8T2IY03-F1
#
_entry.id   AF-A0A8T2IY03-F1
#
_cell.length_a   1.000
_cell.length_b   1.000
_cell.length_c   1.000
_cell.angle_alpha   90.00
_cell.angle_beta   90.00
_cell.angle_gamma   90.00
#
_symmetry.space_group_name_H-M   'P 1'
#
loop_
_entity.id
_entity.type
_entity.pdbx_description
1 polymer ?
#
loop_
_entity_poly.entity_id
_entity_poly.type
_entity_poly.pdbx_seq_one_letter_code
_entity_poly.pdbx_strand_id
1 'polypeptide(L)'
;MLCRSVSCKVFIFLSGIWIKPGRSMRMREKRADFVSSYLGGYVVAAGGLGNQPSPLSSVEGFNLVKKRWENLPSMPTGRCSCSSLQSNNLLFIIGGVAHGPSSAVEALCVLEDV
;
A
#
# COMPACT_ATOMS: atom_id res chain seq x y z
N MET A 1 11.71 27.58 34.21
CA MET A 1 10.57 27.17 33.38
C MET A 1 11.01 26.00 32.53
N LEU A 2 10.44 24.82 32.79
CA LEU A 2 10.71 23.59 32.02
C LEU A 2 10.05 23.70 30.63
N CYS A 3 10.84 23.60 29.57
CA CYS A 3 10.31 23.20 28.26
C CYS A 3 10.49 21.68 28.13
N ARG A 4 9.37 20.98 27.96
CA ARG A 4 9.23 19.53 28.00
C ARG A 4 9.77 18.89 26.71
N SER A 5 10.59 17.86 26.89
CA SER A 5 10.86 16.71 26.01
C SER A 5 10.65 16.90 24.50
N VAL A 6 11.75 17.06 23.76
CA VAL A 6 11.81 16.66 22.34
C VAL A 6 12.20 15.18 22.33
N SER A 7 11.19 14.30 22.33
CA SER A 7 11.38 12.85 22.20
C SER A 7 10.84 12.40 20.84
N CYS A 8 11.63 12.58 19.77
CA CYS A 8 11.48 11.71 18.62
C CYS A 8 12.17 10.38 18.95
N LYS A 9 11.44 9.47 19.61
CA LYS A 9 11.83 8.07 19.71
C LYS A 9 11.27 7.35 18.48
N VAL A 10 12.09 7.25 17.43
CA VAL A 10 11.90 6.17 16.45
C VAL A 10 12.72 4.98 16.98
N PHE A 11 12.00 4.01 17.53
CA PHE A 11 12.45 2.72 18.08
C PHE A 11 11.82 1.66 17.15
N ILE A 12 12.46 0.68 16.51
CA ILE A 12 13.61 -0.19 16.82
C ILE A 12 14.26 -0.66 15.48
N PHE A 13 15.59 -0.59 15.37
CA PHE A 13 16.40 -1.43 14.45
C PHE A 13 17.44 -2.25 15.23
N LEU A 14 17.14 -2.60 16.50
CA LEU A 14 18.11 -3.21 17.43
C LEU A 14 18.51 -4.65 17.06
N SER A 15 17.85 -5.24 16.08
CA SER A 15 18.23 -6.52 15.53
C SER A 15 18.18 -6.40 14.02
N GLY A 16 19.31 -6.56 13.34
CA GLY A 16 19.41 -6.68 11.88
C GLY A 16 18.77 -7.98 11.35
N ILE A 17 17.62 -8.35 11.90
CA ILE A 17 16.92 -9.60 11.68
C ILE A 17 15.64 -9.27 10.93
N TRP A 18 15.46 -9.90 9.78
CA TRP A 18 14.18 -9.93 9.09
C TRP A 18 13.20 -10.76 9.91
N ILE A 19 12.10 -10.15 10.34
CA ILE A 19 11.00 -10.88 10.96
C ILE A 19 10.24 -11.60 9.86
N LYS A 20 10.04 -12.91 10.01
CA LYS A 20 9.15 -13.69 9.15
C LYS A 20 7.76 -13.70 9.77
N PRO A 21 6.85 -12.79 9.38
CA PRO A 21 5.53 -12.72 9.96
C PRO A 21 4.73 -13.99 9.68
N GLY A 22 3.77 -14.29 10.56
CA GLY A 22 2.91 -15.47 10.45
C GLY A 22 2.11 -15.51 9.15
N ARG A 23 1.56 -16.69 8.82
CA ARG A 23 0.76 -16.87 7.59
C ARG A 23 -0.42 -15.90 7.48
N SER A 24 -0.98 -15.46 8.61
CA SER A 24 -2.09 -14.50 8.70
C SER A 24 -1.75 -13.10 8.20
N MET A 25 -0.45 -12.75 8.10
CA MET A 25 0.02 -11.45 7.63
C MET A 25 0.46 -11.46 6.16
N ARG A 26 0.25 -12.56 5.44
CA ARG A 26 0.49 -12.63 4.00
C ARG A 26 -0.60 -11.88 3.25
N MET A 27 -0.22 -11.17 2.18
CA MET A 27 -1.16 -10.61 1.21
C MET A 27 -2.15 -11.69 0.75
N ARG A 28 -3.39 -11.27 0.49
CA ARG A 28 -4.47 -12.17 0.04
C ARG A 28 -4.19 -12.67 -1.36
N GLU A 29 -3.66 -11.79 -2.21
CA GLU A 29 -3.28 -12.11 -3.57
C GLU A 29 -1.76 -11.98 -3.73
N LYS A 30 -1.14 -12.95 -4.40
CA LYS A 30 0.28 -12.83 -4.77
C LYS A 30 0.41 -11.73 -5.80
N ARG A 31 1.36 -10.82 -5.63
CA ARG A 31 1.64 -9.76 -6.60
C ARG A 31 3.13 -9.42 -6.67
N ALA A 32 3.59 -9.05 -7.86
CA ALA A 32 4.88 -8.42 -8.16
C ALA A 32 4.65 -7.11 -8.94
N ASP A 33 5.64 -6.24 -9.10
CA ASP A 33 5.54 -4.97 -9.86
C ASP A 33 4.33 -4.08 -9.48
N PHE A 34 3.91 -4.19 -8.23
CA PHE A 34 2.84 -3.39 -7.64
C PHE A 34 3.42 -2.16 -6.96
N VAL A 35 2.57 -1.18 -6.66
CA VAL A 35 2.95 -0.05 -5.80
C VAL A 35 2.50 -0.30 -4.37
N SER A 36 3.30 0.16 -3.41
CA SER A 36 2.91 0.18 -2.01
C SER A 36 2.98 1.57 -1.43
N SER A 37 2.12 1.86 -0.45
CA SER A 37 2.12 3.12 0.30
C SER A 37 1.39 2.96 1.63
N TYR A 38 1.44 3.99 2.47
CA TYR A 38 0.66 4.06 3.70
C TYR A 38 -0.51 5.04 3.49
N LEU A 39 -1.72 4.69 3.92
CA LEU A 39 -2.89 5.59 3.83
C LEU A 39 -3.94 5.20 4.88
N GLY A 40 -4.39 6.14 5.71
CA GLY A 40 -5.52 5.95 6.63
C GLY A 40 -5.40 4.73 7.56
N GLY A 41 -4.20 4.44 8.09
CA GLY A 41 -3.97 3.27 8.95
C GLY A 41 -3.72 1.94 8.21
N TYR A 42 -3.66 1.97 6.87
CA TYR A 42 -3.40 0.81 6.04
C TYR A 42 -2.01 0.88 5.39
N VAL A 43 -1.31 -0.26 5.35
CA VAL A 43 -0.26 -0.46 4.33
C VAL A 43 -0.95 -0.97 3.08
N VAL A 44 -1.03 -0.14 2.07
CA VAL A 44 -1.73 -0.41 0.81
C VAL A 44 -0.77 -1.06 -0.18
N ALA A 45 -1.24 -2.08 -0.88
CA ALA A 45 -0.63 -2.67 -2.06
C ALA A 45 -1.65 -2.61 -3.21
N ALA A 46 -1.27 -1.96 -4.31
CA ALA A 46 -2.18 -1.71 -5.44
C ALA A 46 -1.56 -2.17 -6.77
N GLY A 47 -2.37 -2.90 -7.55
CA GLY A 47 -1.99 -3.37 -8.87
C GLY A 47 -0.88 -4.41 -8.87
N GLY A 48 -0.09 -4.43 -9.93
CA GLY A 48 0.98 -5.39 -10.15
C GLY A 48 0.55 -6.61 -10.95
N LEU A 49 1.40 -7.64 -10.93
CA LEU A 49 1.24 -8.89 -11.66
C LEU A 49 0.93 -10.02 -10.69
N GLY A 50 -0.23 -10.65 -10.86
CA GLY A 50 -0.62 -11.84 -10.11
C GLY A 50 -0.24 -13.13 -10.83
N ASN A 51 -1.02 -14.20 -10.62
CA ASN A 51 -0.87 -15.44 -11.38
C ASN A 51 -1.56 -15.39 -12.76
N GLN A 52 -2.28 -14.30 -13.06
CA GLN A 52 -3.01 -14.10 -14.31
C GLN A 52 -2.14 -13.32 -15.31
N PRO A 53 -2.39 -13.49 -16.62
CA PRO A 53 -1.59 -12.82 -17.66
C PRO A 53 -1.84 -11.31 -17.71
N SER A 54 -2.97 -10.82 -17.19
CA SER A 54 -3.29 -9.40 -17.12
C SER A 54 -2.84 -8.77 -15.79
N PRO A 55 -2.42 -7.49 -15.81
CA PRO A 55 -2.17 -6.76 -14.58
C PRO A 55 -3.40 -6.70 -13.67
N LEU A 56 -3.16 -6.73 -12.36
CA LEU A 56 -4.18 -6.67 -11.33
C LEU A 56 -4.73 -5.24 -11.24
N SER A 57 -6.05 -5.14 -11.09
CA SER A 57 -6.73 -3.92 -10.63
C SER A 57 -6.99 -3.93 -9.13
N SER A 58 -6.78 -5.07 -8.48
CA SER A 58 -7.03 -5.26 -7.06
C SER A 58 -6.14 -4.34 -6.21
N VAL A 59 -6.74 -3.82 -5.15
CA VAL A 59 -6.06 -3.08 -4.10
C VAL A 59 -6.36 -3.78 -2.78
N GLU A 60 -5.32 -4.04 -2.01
CA GLU A 60 -5.44 -4.60 -0.67
C GLU A 60 -4.68 -3.75 0.34
N GLY A 61 -5.25 -3.61 1.54
CA GLY A 61 -4.66 -2.85 2.62
C GLY A 61 -4.45 -3.72 3.85
N PHE A 62 -3.26 -3.70 4.42
CA PHE A 62 -3.00 -4.27 5.73
C PHE A 62 -3.45 -3.29 6.81
N ASN A 63 -4.58 -3.60 7.46
CA ASN A 63 -5.06 -2.81 8.59
C ASN A 63 -4.13 -3.04 9.79
N LEU A 64 -3.43 -1.99 10.24
CA LEU A 64 -2.45 -2.11 11.33
C LEU A 64 -3.10 -2.41 12.69
N VAL A 65 -4.35 -2.02 12.90
CA VAL A 65 -5.10 -2.26 14.15
C VAL A 65 -5.56 -3.73 14.20
N LYS A 66 -6.21 -4.19 13.14
CA LYS A 66 -6.74 -5.57 13.04
C LYS A 66 -5.67 -6.60 12.68
N LYS A 67 -4.47 -6.15 12.28
CA LYS A 67 -3.33 -6.97 11.85
C LYS A 67 -3.68 -7.99 10.76
N ARG A 68 -4.47 -7.56 9.77
CA ARG A 68 -4.88 -8.41 8.64
C ARG A 68 -5.02 -7.59 7.37
N TRP A 69 -4.78 -8.26 6.24
CA TRP A 69 -5.09 -7.71 4.92
C TRP A 69 -6.60 -7.67 4.70
N GLU A 70 -7.09 -6.58 4.14
CA GLU A 70 -8.49 -6.36 3.75
C GLU A 70 -8.51 -5.87 2.30
N ASN A 71 -9.55 -6.24 1.54
CA ASN A 71 -9.72 -5.69 0.20
C ASN A 71 -10.12 -4.22 0.32
N LEU A 72 -9.49 -3.37 -0.49
CA LEU A 72 -9.85 -1.97 -0.67
C LEU A 72 -10.53 -1.79 -2.03
N PRO A 73 -11.13 -0.62 -2.33
CA PRO A 73 -11.66 -0.34 -3.65
C PRO A 73 -10.60 -0.56 -4.74
N SER A 74 -10.95 -1.36 -5.75
CA SER A 74 -10.08 -1.65 -6.90
C SER A 74 -9.89 -0.42 -7.78
N MET A 75 -8.77 -0.39 -8.52
CA MET A 75 -8.57 0.57 -9.60
C MET A 75 -9.54 0.28 -10.77
N PRO A 76 -9.98 1.30 -11.53
CA PRO A 76 -10.75 1.10 -12.76
C PRO A 76 -10.02 0.25 -13.79
N THR A 77 -8.69 0.41 -13.91
CA THR A 77 -7.84 -0.34 -14.82
C THR A 77 -6.69 -0.99 -14.08
N GLY A 78 -6.48 -2.28 -14.32
CA GLY A 78 -5.35 -3.01 -13.77
C GLY A 78 -4.03 -2.56 -14.39
N ARG A 79 -3.00 -2.40 -13.57
CA ARG A 79 -1.70 -1.87 -14.00
C ARG A 79 -0.56 -2.38 -13.13
N CYS A 80 0.62 -2.53 -13.73
CA CYS A 80 1.88 -2.84 -13.05
C CYS A 80 2.97 -1.80 -13.39
N SER A 81 4.13 -1.88 -12.75
CA SER A 81 5.26 -0.95 -12.97
C SER A 81 4.88 0.53 -12.79
N CYS A 82 3.96 0.81 -11.85
CA CYS A 82 3.45 2.15 -11.60
C CYS A 82 4.33 2.88 -10.57
N SER A 83 4.14 4.19 -10.45
CA SER A 83 4.60 4.97 -9.30
C SER A 83 3.44 5.31 -8.38
N SER A 84 3.71 5.58 -7.11
CA SER A 84 2.72 6.07 -6.17
C SER A 84 3.19 7.30 -5.41
N LEU A 85 2.24 8.17 -5.06
CA LEU A 85 2.48 9.34 -4.22
C LEU A 85 1.33 9.50 -3.22
N GLN A 86 1.66 9.52 -1.94
CA GLN A 86 0.71 9.89 -0.91
C GLN A 86 0.67 11.42 -0.76
N SER A 87 -0.53 12.00 -0.73
CA SER A 87 -0.74 13.40 -0.37
C SER A 87 -2.05 13.56 0.39
N ASN A 88 -1.99 14.09 1.61
CA ASN A 88 -3.13 14.15 2.53
C ASN A 88 -3.78 12.76 2.69
N ASN A 89 -5.11 12.68 2.50
CA ASN A 89 -5.90 11.44 2.56
C ASN A 89 -6.07 10.79 1.17
N LEU A 90 -5.14 11.05 0.26
CA LEU A 90 -5.13 10.47 -1.09
C LEU A 90 -3.83 9.71 -1.34
N LEU A 91 -3.97 8.58 -2.02
CA LEU A 91 -2.89 7.84 -2.64
C LEU A 91 -3.05 7.90 -4.15
N PHE A 92 -2.15 8.63 -4.81
CA PHE A 92 -2.06 8.66 -6.26
C PHE A 92 -1.29 7.45 -6.78
N ILE A 93 -1.79 6.85 -7.85
CA ILE A 93 -1.14 5.80 -8.62
C ILE A 93 -0.98 6.33 -10.04
N ILE A 94 0.28 6.45 -10.47
CA ILE A 94 0.66 7.23 -11.65
C ILE A 94 1.35 6.31 -12.66
N GLY A 95 0.83 6.33 -13.89
CA GLY A 95 1.43 5.68 -15.05
C GLY A 95 1.40 4.16 -15.00
N GLY A 96 2.50 3.53 -15.42
CA GLY A 96 2.66 2.07 -15.49
C GLY A 96 2.16 1.45 -16.78
N VAL A 97 1.91 0.14 -16.74
CA VAL A 97 1.55 -0.68 -17.90
C VAL A 97 0.25 -1.43 -17.65
N ALA A 98 -0.71 -1.27 -18.56
CA ALA A 98 -1.95 -2.06 -18.64
C ALA A 98 -1.91 -2.95 -19.89
N HIS A 99 -2.64 -2.60 -20.96
CA HIS A 99 -2.46 -3.19 -22.31
C HIS A 99 -1.27 -2.60 -23.10
N GLY A 100 -0.61 -1.61 -22.50
CA GLY A 100 0.53 -0.85 -23.00
C GLY A 100 0.91 0.23 -21.98
N PRO A 101 1.90 1.09 -22.27
CA PRO A 101 2.24 2.23 -21.41
C PRO A 101 1.00 3.11 -21.18
N SER A 102 0.77 3.49 -19.93
CA SER A 102 -0.40 4.26 -19.51
C SER A 102 -0.02 5.65 -19.03
N SER A 103 -0.79 6.66 -19.42
CA SER A 103 -0.71 8.03 -18.90
C SER A 103 -1.69 8.31 -17.75
N ALA A 104 -2.41 7.27 -17.29
CA ALA A 104 -3.45 7.44 -16.30
C ALA A 104 -2.89 7.80 -14.91
N VAL A 105 -3.68 8.58 -14.19
CA VAL A 105 -3.48 8.91 -12.78
C VAL A 105 -4.77 8.56 -12.05
N GLU A 106 -4.67 7.62 -11.12
CA GLU A 106 -5.78 7.19 -10.27
C GLU A 106 -5.52 7.67 -8.84
N ALA A 107 -6.56 8.01 -8.08
CA ALA A 107 -6.42 8.40 -6.68
C ALA A 107 -7.33 7.56 -5.79
N LEU A 108 -6.74 6.86 -4.83
CA LEU A 108 -7.46 6.17 -3.77
C LEU A 108 -7.63 7.13 -2.58
N CYS A 109 -8.88 7.36 -2.17
CA CYS A 109 -9.20 8.02 -0.91
C CYS A 109 -9.68 6.99 0.10
N VAL A 110 -9.14 7.04 1.32
CA VAL A 110 -9.69 6.29 2.46
C VAL A 110 -10.28 7.33 3.40
N LEU A 111 -11.60 7.34 3.52
CA LEU A 111 -12.29 8.13 4.53
C LEU A 111 -12.20 7.36 5.84
N GLU A 112 -11.66 8.01 6.86
CA GLU A 112 -11.80 7.51 8.23
C GLU A 112 -13.23 7.83 8.67
N ASP A 113 -13.99 6.80 9.06
CA ASP A 113 -15.27 7.01 9.74
C ASP A 113 -14.96 7.74 11.07
N VAL A 114 -15.42 8.99 11.18
CA VAL A 114 -15.26 9.85 12.38
C VAL A 114 -16.11 9.33 13.54
#